data_AF-A0A2T2WP74-F1
#
_entry.id   AF-A0A2T2WP74-F1
#
_cell.length_a   1.000
_cell.length_b   1.000
_cell.length_c   1.000
_cell.angle_alpha   90.00
_cell.angle_beta   90.00
_cell.angle_gamma   90.00
#
_symmetry.space_group_name_H-M   'P 1'
#
loop_
_entity.id
_entity.type
_entity.pdbx_description
1 polymer ?
#
loop_
_entity_poly.entity_id
_entity_poly.type
_entity_poly.pdbx_seq_one_letter_code
_entity_poly.pdbx_strand_id
1 'polypeptide(L)'
;MQYAKDPIQEVVCEFWFRPVESFDMTVPGQFYEKIQHEYPDRRTIRAVEPMFSQLGSQLGSLQRHGLEVVDYLEFGSNQNQFRIQWSPNKIALLVSAPYPCTNEGR
;
A
#
# COMPACT_ATOMS: atom_id res chain seq x y z
N MET A 1 -23.34 9.46 14.14
CA MET A 1 -22.98 8.07 13.83
C MET A 1 -21.48 7.94 14.03
N GLN A 2 -21.05 7.32 15.12
CA GLN A 2 -19.64 7.12 15.44
C GLN A 2 -19.37 5.63 15.17
N TYR A 3 -18.45 5.33 14.25
CA TYR A 3 -18.10 3.94 13.94
C TYR A 3 -17.38 3.34 15.17
N ALA A 4 -17.83 2.19 15.65
CA ALA A 4 -17.29 1.54 16.86
C ALA A 4 -15.87 0.94 16.68
N LYS A 5 -15.34 0.99 15.47
CA LYS A 5 -14.04 0.49 15.05
C LYS A 5 -13.59 1.45 13.96
N ASP A 6 -12.63 2.33 14.24
CA ASP A 6 -12.16 3.26 13.22
C ASP A 6 -11.52 2.46 12.08
N PRO A 7 -12.10 2.44 10.87
CA PRO A 7 -11.63 1.61 9.78
C PRO A 7 -10.59 2.35 8.92
N ILE A 8 -9.97 3.40 9.46
CA ILE A 8 -9.04 4.22 8.71
C ILE A 8 -7.63 3.71 9.04
N GLN A 9 -7.13 2.85 8.16
CA GLN A 9 -5.70 2.57 8.05
C GLN A 9 -5.08 3.76 7.34
N GLU A 10 -4.23 4.51 8.04
CA GLU A 10 -3.56 5.67 7.44
C GLU A 10 -2.40 5.21 6.57
N VAL A 11 -2.46 5.56 5.28
CA VAL A 11 -1.30 5.43 4.39
C VAL A 11 -0.43 6.66 4.64
N VAL A 12 0.70 6.45 5.30
CA VAL A 12 1.64 7.54 5.63
C VAL A 12 2.42 7.95 4.37
N CYS A 13 2.68 7.00 3.47
CA CYS A 13 3.39 7.27 2.23
C CYS A 13 3.03 6.25 1.15
N GLU A 14 2.89 6.73 -0.09
CA GLU A 14 2.65 5.91 -1.27
C GLU A 14 3.54 6.38 -2.43
N PHE A 15 4.21 5.44 -3.07
CA PHE A 15 5.03 5.65 -4.25
C PHE A 15 4.41 4.89 -5.42
N TRP A 16 4.11 5.61 -6.50
CA TRP A 16 3.60 5.04 -7.74
C TRP A 16 4.71 4.92 -8.77
N PHE A 17 4.81 3.75 -9.38
CA PHE A 17 5.71 3.48 -10.49
C PHE A 17 4.89 3.49 -11.79
N ARG A 18 5.55 3.83 -12.90
CA ARG A 18 4.91 3.66 -14.21
C ARG A 18 4.59 2.17 -14.39
N PRO A 19 3.38 1.83 -14.87
CA PRO A 19 3.08 0.45 -15.25
C PRO A 19 4.10 0.01 -16.30
N VAL A 20 4.86 -1.04 -15.98
CA VAL A 20 5.74 -1.73 -16.92
C VAL A 20 5.07 -3.01 -17.37
N GLU A 21 5.31 -3.43 -18.60
CA GLU A 21 4.69 -4.64 -19.18
C GLU A 21 5.05 -5.93 -18.41
N SER A 22 6.19 -5.94 -17.70
CA SER A 22 6.58 -7.05 -16.84
C SER A 22 7.20 -6.51 -15.54
N PHE A 23 6.63 -6.91 -14.41
CA PHE A 23 7.18 -6.64 -13.09
C PHE A 23 7.97 -7.84 -12.60
N ASP A 24 9.23 -7.60 -12.22
CA ASP A 24 10.12 -8.65 -11.73
C ASP A 24 9.87 -8.94 -10.25
N MET A 25 9.28 -10.11 -9.97
CA MET A 25 8.97 -10.57 -8.61
C MET A 25 10.21 -10.90 -7.76
N THR A 26 11.42 -10.90 -8.33
CA THR A 26 12.66 -11.05 -7.56
C THR A 26 12.99 -9.78 -6.77
N VAL A 27 12.58 -8.60 -7.26
CA VAL A 27 12.86 -7.30 -6.61
C VAL A 27 12.25 -7.20 -5.21
N PRO A 28 10.95 -7.50 -4.99
CA PRO A 28 10.40 -7.57 -3.63
C PRO A 28 11.10 -8.59 -2.73
N GLY A 29 11.61 -9.69 -3.29
CA GLY A 29 12.35 -10.71 -2.53
C GLY A 29 13.66 -10.16 -1.97
N GLN A 30 14.45 -9.51 -2.82
CA GLN A 30 15.71 -8.85 -2.42
C GLN A 30 15.47 -7.70 -1.44
N PHE A 31 14.36 -6.98 -1.60
CA PHE A 31 13.96 -5.97 -0.64
C PHE A 31 13.64 -6.59 0.72
N TYR A 32 12.85 -7.67 0.74
CA TYR A 32 12.48 -8.38 1.96
C TYR A 32 13.70 -8.86 2.76
N GLU A 33 14.73 -9.37 2.09
CA GLU A 33 15.98 -9.78 2.75
C GLU A 33 16.60 -8.67 3.62
N LYS A 34 16.43 -7.39 3.22
CA LYS A 34 16.97 -6.22 3.94
C LYS A 34 16.09 -5.78 5.11
N ILE A 35 14.79 -6.04 5.07
CA ILE A 35 13.82 -5.51 6.04
C ILE A 35 13.21 -6.57 6.95
N GLN A 36 13.43 -7.87 6.70
CA GLN A 36 12.82 -8.98 7.43
C GLN A 36 13.08 -8.96 8.95
N HIS A 37 14.15 -8.31 9.41
CA HIS A 37 14.42 -8.15 10.84
C HIS A 37 13.40 -7.24 11.54
N GLU A 38 12.90 -6.22 10.84
CA GLU A 38 11.92 -5.25 11.36
C GLU A 38 10.49 -5.62 10.94
N TYR A 39 10.34 -6.23 9.76
CA TYR A 39 9.07 -6.63 9.14
C TYR A 39 9.06 -8.13 8.78
N PRO A 40 9.06 -9.04 9.76
CA PRO A 40 9.19 -10.48 9.50
C PRO A 40 7.94 -11.14 8.92
N ASP A 41 6.77 -10.50 9.01
CA ASP A 41 5.51 -11.12 8.60
C ASP A 41 5.26 -10.90 7.11
N ARG A 42 5.61 -11.89 6.28
CA ARG A 42 5.40 -11.85 4.83
C ARG A 42 4.12 -12.59 4.43
N ARG A 43 3.24 -11.94 3.66
CA ARG A 43 2.06 -12.58 3.06
C ARG A 43 1.68 -11.98 1.72
N THR A 44 0.95 -12.74 0.92
CA THR A 44 0.28 -12.23 -0.29
C THR A 44 -1.15 -11.87 0.06
N ILE A 45 -1.58 -10.66 -0.27
CA ILE A 45 -2.96 -10.21 -0.10
C ILE A 45 -3.54 -9.86 -1.47
N ARG A 46 -4.83 -10.12 -1.65
CA ARG A 46 -5.56 -9.78 -2.87
C ARG A 46 -6.48 -8.60 -2.57
N ALA A 47 -6.28 -7.49 -3.27
CA ALA A 47 -7.05 -6.27 -3.06
C ALA A 47 -7.74 -5.84 -4.36
N VAL A 48 -8.80 -5.03 -4.21
CA VAL A 48 -9.53 -4.46 -5.34
C VAL A 48 -9.20 -2.98 -5.40
N GLU A 49 -8.60 -2.54 -6.50
CA GLU A 49 -8.14 -1.17 -6.68
C GLU A 49 -8.86 -0.46 -7.82
N PRO A 50 -9.09 0.87 -7.71
CA PRO A 50 -9.56 1.65 -8.83
C PRO A 50 -8.47 1.79 -9.91
N MET A 51 -8.78 1.39 -11.13
CA MET A 51 -7.89 1.62 -12.28
C MET A 51 -8.20 3.00 -12.89
N PHE A 52 -7.15 3.80 -13.10
CA PHE A 52 -7.23 5.11 -13.75
C PHE A 52 -6.54 5.04 -15.12
N SER A 53 -7.31 5.24 -16.19
CA SER A 53 -6.75 5.40 -17.54
C SER A 53 -6.81 6.88 -17.94
N GLN A 54 -5.67 7.47 -18.28
CA GLN A 54 -5.66 8.77 -18.94
C GLN A 54 -6.11 8.59 -20.40
N LEU A 55 -7.33 8.99 -20.71
CA LEU A 55 -7.81 9.05 -22.09
C LEU A 55 -7.83 10.51 -22.55
N GLY A 56 -6.86 10.87 -23.39
CA GLY A 56 -6.84 12.16 -24.09
C GLY A 56 -5.95 13.24 -23.48
N SER A 57 -5.42 14.09 -24.35
CA SER A 57 -4.50 15.20 -24.11
C SER A 57 -5.10 16.40 -23.37
N GLN A 58 -6.21 16.22 -22.65
CA GLN A 58 -6.83 17.27 -21.86
C GLN A 58 -6.48 17.10 -20.39
N LEU A 59 -5.66 18.04 -19.91
CA LEU A 59 -5.30 18.24 -18.53
C LEU A 59 -6.60 18.40 -17.70
N GLY A 60 -7.06 17.34 -17.03
CA GLY A 60 -8.15 17.45 -16.04
C GLY A 60 -9.20 16.34 -15.99
N SER A 61 -9.32 15.43 -16.98
CA SER A 61 -10.31 14.35 -16.91
C SER A 61 -9.68 13.01 -16.51
N LEU A 62 -9.57 12.75 -15.21
CA LEU A 62 -9.41 11.38 -14.70
C LEU A 62 -10.76 10.67 -14.84
N GLN A 63 -10.93 9.84 -15.87
CA GLN A 63 -12.05 8.89 -15.91
C GLN A 63 -11.63 7.58 -15.24
N ARG A 64 -12.36 7.18 -14.19
CA ARG A 64 -12.20 5.88 -13.53
C ARG A 64 -12.72 4.80 -14.47
N HIS A 65 -11.83 3.91 -14.93
CA HIS A 65 -12.19 2.81 -15.82
C HIS A 65 -12.03 1.51 -15.04
N GLY A 66 -13.03 1.17 -14.23
CA GLY A 66 -13.14 -0.15 -13.60
C GLY A 66 -12.42 -0.36 -12.27
N LEU A 67 -12.57 -1.59 -11.78
CA LEU A 67 -11.90 -2.14 -10.60
C LEU A 67 -10.97 -3.25 -11.08
N GLU A 68 -9.73 -3.24 -10.61
CA GLU A 68 -8.76 -4.29 -10.88
C GLU A 68 -8.51 -5.09 -9.60
N VAL A 69 -8.37 -6.41 -9.73
CA VAL A 69 -7.92 -7.26 -8.65
C VAL A 69 -6.40 -7.33 -8.71
N VAL A 70 -5.74 -6.73 -7.72
CA VAL A 70 -4.29 -6.64 -7.64
C VAL A 70 -3.80 -7.50 -6.48
N ASP A 71 -2.82 -8.35 -6.76
CA ASP A 71 -2.10 -9.10 -5.73
C ASP A 71 -0.94 -8.23 -5.19
N TYR A 72 -0.90 -8.07 -3.88
CA TYR A 72 0.13 -7.36 -3.12
C TYR A 72 0.98 -8.34 -2.34
N LEU A 73 2.28 -8.07 -2.27
CA LEU A 73 3.11 -8.57 -1.19
C LEU A 73 3.02 -7.61 -0.02
N GLU A 74 2.70 -8.13 1.16
CA GLU A 74 2.66 -7.36 2.39
C GLU A 74 3.73 -7.85 3.36
N PHE A 75 4.46 -6.90 3.95
CA PHE A 75 5.45 -7.12 4.99
C PHE A 75 5.02 -6.40 6.27
N GLY A 76 4.70 -7.14 7.31
CA GLY A 76 4.22 -6.64 8.60
C GLY A 76 5.32 -6.63 9.67
N SER A 77 5.30 -5.61 10.51
CA SER A 77 6.04 -5.59 11.78
C SER A 77 5.45 -6.57 12.79
N ASN A 78 6.23 -6.99 13.80
CA ASN A 78 5.78 -7.93 14.84
C ASN A 78 4.48 -7.53 15.57
N GLN A 79 4.20 -6.23 15.68
CA GLN A 79 3.00 -5.71 16.33
C GLN A 79 1.88 -5.37 15.32
N ASN A 80 2.10 -5.66 14.05
CA ASN A 80 1.25 -5.38 12.90
C ASN A 80 0.82 -3.91 12.77
N GLN A 81 1.50 -3.00 13.48
CA GLN A 81 1.21 -1.57 13.49
C GLN A 81 1.68 -0.92 12.19
N PHE A 82 2.87 -1.32 11.71
CA PHE A 82 3.43 -0.90 10.43
C PHE A 82 3.36 -2.05 9.44
N ARG A 83 2.92 -1.72 8.22
CA ARG A 83 2.85 -2.65 7.08
C ARG A 83 3.39 -1.99 5.83
N ILE A 84 4.15 -2.72 5.04
CA ILE A 84 4.60 -2.31 3.71
C ILE A 84 3.84 -3.16 2.70
N GLN A 85 3.08 -2.52 1.81
CA GLN A 85 2.43 -3.20 0.70
C GLN A 85 3.16 -2.89 -0.60
N TRP A 86 3.38 -3.92 -1.39
CA TRP A 86 4.09 -3.84 -2.67
C TRP A 86 3.27 -4.52 -3.76
N SER A 87 2.90 -3.76 -4.79
CA SER A 87 2.37 -4.26 -6.06
C SER A 87 3.26 -3.81 -7.22
N PRO A 88 3.05 -4.34 -8.45
CA PRO A 88 3.88 -4.00 -9.60
C PRO A 88 4.11 -2.51 -9.85
N ASN A 89 3.11 -1.69 -9.59
CA ASN A 89 3.10 -0.25 -9.85
C ASN A 89 3.05 0.59 -8.58
N LYS A 90 3.17 -0.01 -7.39
CA LYS A 90 2.96 0.72 -6.13
C LYS A 90 3.72 0.14 -4.95
N ILE A 91 4.30 1.02 -4.13
CA ILE A 91 4.74 0.67 -2.78
C ILE A 91 4.06 1.62 -1.80
N ALA A 92 3.43 1.09 -0.77
CA ALA A 92 2.77 1.86 0.27
C ALA A 92 3.29 1.47 1.65
N LEU A 93 3.52 2.47 2.50
CA LEU A 93 3.74 2.30 3.93
C LEU A 93 2.45 2.65 4.66
N LEU A 94 1.90 1.69 5.38
CA LEU A 94 0.64 1.80 6.08
C LEU A 94 0.86 1.68 7.58
N VAL A 95 0.20 2.56 8.32
CA VAL A 95 0.25 2.59 9.78
C VAL A 95 -1.16 2.43 10.32
N SER A 96 -1.34 1.51 11.26
CA SER A 96 -2.58 1.36 12.02
C SER A 96 -2.41 1.91 13.43
N ALA A 97 -3.53 2.35 14.01
CA ALA A 97 -3.58 2.86 15.38
C ALA A 97 -2.95 1.89 16.41
N PRO A 98 -2.36 2.40 17.50
CA PRO A 98 -2.19 3.82 17.83
C PRO A 98 -1.10 4.48 16.95
N TYR A 99 -1.27 5.73 16.54
CA TYR A 99 -0.30 6.38 15.66
C TYR A 99 0.94 6.85 16.45
N PRO A 100 2.15 6.80 15.87
CA PRO A 100 3.38 7.23 16.54
C PRO A 100 3.39 8.72 16.96
N CYS A 101 2.39 9.50 16.56
CA CYS A 101 2.19 10.89 16.99
C CYS A 101 0.76 11.15 17.52
N THR A 102 0.38 10.58 18.65
CA THR A 102 -0.69 11.15 19.49
C THR A 102 -0.17 11.41 20.90
N ASN A 103 0.80 12.31 20.99
CA ASN A 103 1.06 13.05 22.23
C ASN A 103 0.46 14.46 22.05
N GLU A 104 -0.86 14.55 21.92
CA GLU A 104 -1.52 15.80 22.30
C GLU A 104 -1.52 15.86 23.84
N GLY A 105 -0.92 16.92 24.37
CA GLY A 105 -0.49 17.03 25.75
C GLY A 105 -1.57 16.78 26.80
N ARG A 106 -1.14 16.10 27.87
CA ARG A 106 -1.67 16.31 29.23
C ARG A 106 -1.37 17.72 29.70
#